data_AF-A0A948UB84-F1
#
_entry.id   AF-A0A948UB84-F1
#
_cell.length_a   1.000
_cell.length_b   1.000
_cell.length_c   1.000
_cell.angle_alpha   90.00
_cell.angle_beta   90.00
_cell.angle_gamma   90.00
#
_symmetry.space_group_name_H-M   'P 1'
#
loop_
_entity.id
_entity.type
_entity.pdbx_description
1 polymer ?
#
loop_
_entity_poly.entity_id
_entity_poly.type
_entity_poly.pdbx_seq_one_letter_code
_entity_poly.pdbx_strand_id
1 'polypeptide(L)' 'MRWLHVHPQYLIDDETAAILRLAGCWREGLLPEAGGLATQSAWAVAAIETVLDAWGKLAAARAKPATE' A
#
# COMPACT_ATOMS: atom_id res chain seq x y z
N MET A 1 13.34 17.21 -13.45
CA MET A 1 13.22 15.75 -13.66
C MET A 1 12.77 15.10 -12.36
N ARG A 2 11.77 14.21 -12.37
CA ARG A 2 11.39 13.43 -11.18
C ARG A 2 12.34 12.25 -10.99
N TRP A 3 12.77 11.96 -9.75
CA TRP A 3 13.74 10.90 -9.38
C TRP A 3 13.49 9.54 -10.05
N LEU A 4 12.22 9.16 -10.22
CA LEU A 4 11.82 7.91 -10.88
C LEU A 4 12.21 7.80 -12.36
N HIS A 5 12.40 8.92 -13.08
CA HIS A 5 12.90 8.89 -14.47
C HIS A 5 14.38 8.47 -14.54
N VAL A 6 15.14 8.70 -13.48
CA VAL A 6 16.57 8.37 -13.39
C VAL A 6 16.77 6.95 -12.89
N HIS A 7 15.79 6.41 -12.16
CA HIS A 7 15.87 5.08 -11.58
C HIS A 7 14.63 4.23 -11.93
N PRO A 8 14.47 3.82 -13.20
CA PRO A 8 13.33 3.05 -13.67
C PRO A 8 13.23 1.66 -13.02
N GLN A 9 14.31 1.14 -12.44
CA GLN A 9 14.29 -0.13 -11.70
C GLN A 9 13.46 -0.08 -10.41
N TYR A 10 13.10 1.12 -9.94
CA TYR A 10 12.16 1.30 -8.83
C TYR A 10 10.75 1.65 -9.32
N LEU A 11 10.48 1.56 -10.63
CA LEU A 11 9.11 1.56 -11.12
C LEU A 11 8.45 0.28 -10.62
N ILE A 12 7.37 0.47 -9.87
CA ILE A 12 6.50 -0.62 -9.46
C ILE A 12 5.82 -1.21 -10.70
N ASP A 13 5.71 -2.54 -10.74
CA ASP A 13 4.88 -3.21 -11.73
C ASP A 13 3.38 -2.96 -11.50
N ASP A 14 2.56 -3.32 -12.48
CA ASP A 14 1.13 -3.07 -12.46
C ASP A 14 0.42 -3.81 -11.32
N GLU A 15 0.91 -5.00 -10.94
CA GLU A 15 0.37 -5.80 -9.84
C GLU A 15 0.63 -5.12 -8.49
N THR A 16 1.87 -4.69 -8.25
CA THR A 16 2.24 -3.92 -7.05
C THR A 16 1.47 -2.61 -7.00
N ALA A 17 1.31 -1.93 -8.13
CA ALA A 17 0.50 -0.71 -8.21
C ALA A 17 -0.98 -0.96 -7.87
N ALA A 18 -1.55 -2.10 -8.29
CA ALA A 18 -2.91 -2.50 -7.95
C ALA A 18 -3.05 -2.80 -6.46
N ILE A 19 -2.10 -3.51 -5.84
CA ILE A 19 -2.06 -3.80 -4.41
C ILE A 19 -2.03 -2.50 -3.60
N LEU A 20 -1.17 -1.55 -3.96
CA LEU A 20 -1.08 -0.25 -3.27
C LEU A 20 -2.38 0.57 -3.37
N ARG A 21 -3.04 0.55 -4.54
CA ARG A 21 -4.35 1.21 -4.72
C ARG A 21 -5.42 0.57 -3.86
N LEU A 22 -5.52 -0.77 -3.88
CA LEU A 22 -6.47 -1.51 -3.06
C LEU A 22 -6.23 -1.27 -1.57
N ALA A 23 -4.98 -1.31 -1.10
CA ALA A 23 -4.64 -0.98 0.28
C ALA A 23 -5.08 0.45 0.66
N GLY A 24 -4.90 1.43 -0.25
CA GLY A 24 -5.45 2.78 -0.08
C GLY A 24 -6.97 2.77 0.11
N CYS A 25 -7.70 2.10 -0.78
CA CYS A 25 -9.15 1.95 -0.70
C CYS A 25 -9.59 1.29 0.62
N TRP A 26 -8.91 0.24 1.07
CA TRP A 26 -9.22 -0.44 2.33
C TRP A 26 -9.05 0.47 3.53
N ARG A 27 -7.94 1.21 3.59
CA ARG A 27 -7.68 2.17 4.67
C ARG A 27 -8.75 3.25 4.75
N GLU A 28 -9.33 3.62 3.62
CA GLU A 28 -10.38 4.63 3.51
C GLU A 28 -11.80 4.04 3.62
N GLY A 29 -11.95 2.72 3.77
CA GLY A 29 -13.24 2.04 3.83
C GLY A 29 -13.98 1.97 2.48
N LEU A 30 -13.28 2.21 1.37
CA LEU A 30 -13.82 2.31 0.01
C LEU A 30 -13.67 1.01 -0.78
N LEU A 31 -14.11 -0.11 -0.23
CA LEU A 31 -14.07 -1.40 -0.94
C LEU A 31 -15.09 -1.44 -2.08
N PRO A 32 -14.70 -1.81 -3.31
CA PRO A 32 -15.64 -1.98 -4.39
C PRO A 32 -16.53 -3.21 -4.17
N GLU A 33 -17.81 -3.14 -4.56
CA GLU A 33 -18.78 -4.24 -4.43
C GLU A 33 -18.35 -5.50 -5.22
N ALA A 34 -17.73 -5.30 -6.39
CA ALA A 34 -17.06 -6.34 -7.17
C ALA A 34 -15.53 -6.15 -7.04
N GLY A 35 -14.77 -7.22 -6.81
CA GLY A 35 -13.34 -7.07 -6.51
C GLY A 35 -13.05 -6.78 -5.03
N GLY A 36 -14.06 -6.82 -4.15
CA GLY A 36 -13.90 -6.70 -2.70
C GLY A 36 -13.10 -7.85 -2.07
N LEU A 37 -12.83 -7.75 -0.76
CA LEU A 37 -12.04 -8.70 0.05
C LEU A 37 -12.26 -10.19 -0.30
N ALA A 38 -13.51 -10.60 -0.46
CA ALA A 38 -13.91 -11.99 -0.73
C ALA A 38 -13.56 -12.49 -2.15
N THR A 39 -13.27 -11.59 -3.07
CA THR A 39 -12.93 -11.90 -4.47
C THR A 39 -11.44 -11.77 -4.78
N GLN A 40 -10.65 -11.31 -3.80
CA GLN A 40 -9.20 -11.24 -3.89
C GLN A 40 -8.58 -12.60 -3.55
N SER A 41 -7.49 -12.95 -4.23
CA SER A 41 -6.74 -14.15 -3.85
C SER A 41 -6.18 -13.99 -2.44
N ALA A 42 -5.98 -15.10 -1.73
CA ALA A 42 -5.40 -15.07 -0.37
C ALA A 42 -4.02 -14.36 -0.36
N TRP A 43 -3.26 -14.49 -1.45
CA TRP A 43 -1.98 -13.80 -1.61
C TRP A 43 -2.14 -12.27 -1.73
N ALA A 44 -3.11 -11.82 -2.53
CA ALA A 44 -3.39 -10.39 -2.68
C ALA A 44 -3.85 -9.76 -1.35
N VAL A 45 -4.69 -10.46 -0.59
CA VAL A 45 -5.11 -10.04 0.76
C VAL A 45 -3.90 -9.89 1.68
N ALA A 46 -3.03 -10.90 1.76
CA ALA A 46 -1.84 -10.85 2.60
C ALA A 46 -0.87 -9.71 2.20
N ALA A 47 -0.73 -9.44 0.90
CA ALA A 47 0.08 -8.32 0.41
C ALA A 47 -0.53 -6.96 0.81
N ILE A 48 -1.86 -6.80 0.71
CA ILE A 48 -2.56 -5.60 1.15
C ILE A 48 -2.37 -5.37 2.66
N GLU A 49 -2.54 -6.40 3.49
CA GLU A 49 -2.34 -6.31 4.94
C GLU A 49 -0.91 -5.90 5.30
N THR A 50 0.08 -6.44 4.58
CA THR A 50 1.50 -6.07 4.76
C THR A 50 1.73 -4.58 4.49
N VAL A 51 1.14 -4.05 3.42
CA VAL A 51 1.23 -2.61 3.08
C VAL A 51 0.59 -1.75 4.17
N LEU A 52 -0.60 -2.14 4.64
CA LEU A 52 -1.32 -1.41 5.69
C LEU A 52 -0.53 -1.38 7.01
N ASP A 53 0.05 -2.51 7.42
CA ASP A 53 0.90 -2.60 8.61
C ASP A 53 2.16 -1.74 8.48
N ALA A 54 2.84 -1.79 7.33
CA ALA A 54 4.01 -0.96 7.07
C ALA A 54 3.68 0.54 7.14
N TRP A 55 2.56 0.97 6.56
CA TRP A 55 2.10 2.37 6.67
C TRP A 55 1.75 2.75 8.10
N GLY A 56 1.09 1.88 8.86
CA GLY A 56 0.79 2.09 10.28
C GLY A 56 2.05 2.30 11.11
N LYS A 57 3.08 1.46 10.91
CA LYS A 57 4.38 1.59 11.57
C LYS A 57 5.08 2.91 11.21
N LEU A 58 5.06 3.31 9.94
CA LEU A 58 5.63 4.59 9.50
C LEU A 58 4.89 5.80 10.08
N ALA A 59 3.56 5.76 10.13
CA ALA A 59 2.75 6.79 10.75
C ALA A 59 3.05 6.90 12.26
N ALA A 60 3.14 5.76 12.95
CA ALA A 60 3.52 5.71 14.36
C ALA A 60 4.95 6.24 14.60
N ALA A 61 5.91 5.90 13.73
CA ALA A 61 7.28 6.41 13.81
C ALA A 61 7.35 7.93 13.61
N ARG A 62 6.52 8.49 12.70
CA ARG A 62 6.41 9.95 12.51
C ARG A 62 5.73 10.66 13.67
N ALA A 63 4.78 10.00 14.32
CA ALA A 63 4.05 10.55 15.46
C ALA A 63 4.87 10.53 16.76
N LYS A 64 5.94 9.71 16.83
CA LYS A 64 6.89 9.80 17.94
C LYS A 64 7.58 11.16 17.86
N PRO A 65 7.54 12.00 18.91
CA PRO A 65 8.37 13.18 18.97
C PRO A 65 9.82 12.73 18.80
N ALA A 66 10.61 13.49 18.02
CA ALA A 66 12.04 13.28 17.95
C ALA A 66 12.59 13.44 19.37
N THR A 67 12.80 12.32 20.06
CA THR A 67 13.53 12.32 21.33
C THR A 67 14.92 12.84 21.02
N GLU A 68 15.20 14.02 21.57
CA GLU A 68 16.50 14.69 21.70
C GLU A 68 17.64 13.72 22.08
#